data_AF-A0A834FR34-F1
#
_entry.id   AF-A0A834FR34-F1
#
_cell.length_a   1.000
_cell.length_b   1.000
_cell.length_c   1.000
_cell.angle_alpha   90.00
_cell.angle_beta   90.00
_cell.angle_gamma   90.00
#
_symmetry.space_group_name_H-M   'P 1'
#
loop_
_entity.id
_entity.type
_entity.pdbx_description
1 polymer ?
#
loop_
_entity_poly.entity_id
_entity_poly.type
_entity_poly.pdbx_seq_one_letter_code
_entity_poly.pdbx_strand_id
1 'polypeptide(L)'
;MPVRKHFFELHHSLCKLISKSVSASLEEDLKNWLFQMGVAEPPCRTDKVKKVSSLLGVKAREVWINEEIKSTLGNVLDRLQEYTSQERCPFPHVMRTGAVFLPMLVMKELLFPMVQGSFIDQVLQEHKVELRPTTLSEEKILIQLHKRACSSKLRRLMSLKHLPHVYTDVVNLLYYTYVCKCLESPSPDAQKTVQD
;
A
#
# COMPACT_ATOMS: atom_id res chain seq x y z
N MET A 1 2.30 -24.98 -5.13
CA MET A 1 3.15 -23.86 -4.64
C MET A 1 2.58 -23.37 -3.31
N PRO A 2 3.37 -22.97 -2.29
CA PRO A 2 2.80 -22.50 -1.03
C PRO A 2 1.89 -21.28 -1.25
N VAL A 3 0.69 -21.27 -0.63
CA VAL A 3 -0.34 -20.21 -0.80
C VAL A 3 0.24 -18.81 -0.61
N ARG A 4 1.08 -18.67 0.42
CA ARG A 4 1.84 -17.45 0.69
C ARG A 4 2.71 -17.00 -0.49
N LYS A 5 3.48 -17.92 -1.07
CA LYS A 5 4.39 -17.61 -2.19
C LYS A 5 3.60 -17.09 -3.40
N HIS A 6 2.48 -17.75 -3.71
CA HIS A 6 1.63 -17.37 -4.84
C HIS A 6 1.04 -15.97 -4.67
N PHE A 7 0.55 -15.63 -3.48
CA PHE A 7 0.07 -14.28 -3.21
C PHE A 7 1.17 -13.23 -3.41
N PHE A 8 2.37 -13.45 -2.88
CA PHE A 8 3.47 -12.50 -3.01
C PHE A 8 3.94 -12.33 -4.45
N GLU A 9 3.89 -13.36 -5.28
CA GLU A 9 4.17 -13.25 -6.71
C GLU A 9 3.16 -12.34 -7.42
N LEU A 10 1.85 -12.52 -7.17
CA LEU A 10 0.81 -11.65 -7.71
C LEU A 10 0.96 -10.19 -7.25
N HIS A 11 1.13 -10.00 -5.94
CA HIS A 11 1.35 -8.69 -5.34
C HIS A 11 2.60 -8.00 -5.91
N HIS A 12 3.73 -8.71 -6.01
CA HIS A 12 4.96 -8.16 -6.57
C HIS A 12 4.82 -7.83 -8.06
N SER A 13 4.12 -8.67 -8.83
CA SER A 13 3.82 -8.39 -10.24
C SER A 13 3.01 -7.11 -10.39
N LEU A 14 1.99 -6.93 -9.55
CA LEU A 14 1.19 -5.69 -9.53
C LEU A 14 2.08 -4.47 -9.23
N CYS A 15 2.88 -4.52 -8.17
CA CYS A 15 3.78 -3.42 -7.80
C CYS A 15 4.77 -3.09 -8.93
N LYS A 16 5.29 -4.10 -9.62
CA LYS A 16 6.18 -3.94 -10.76
C LYS A 16 5.48 -3.29 -11.95
N LEU A 17 4.24 -3.67 -12.26
CA LEU A 17 3.46 -3.03 -13.33
C LEU A 17 3.18 -1.56 -13.03
N ILE A 18 2.78 -1.25 -11.79
CA ILE A 18 2.55 0.13 -11.35
C ILE A 18 3.82 0.96 -11.48
N SER A 19 4.94 0.45 -10.96
CA SER A 19 6.24 1.14 -11.06
C SER A 19 6.64 1.39 -12.51
N LYS A 20 6.48 0.40 -13.40
CA LYS A 20 6.78 0.55 -14.82
C LYS A 20 5.87 1.58 -15.49
N SER A 21 4.58 1.57 -15.17
CA SER A 21 3.61 2.53 -15.71
C SER A 21 4.00 3.96 -15.34
N VAL A 22 4.38 4.21 -14.08
CA VAL A 22 4.85 5.53 -13.65
C VAL A 22 6.13 5.93 -14.38
N SER A 23 7.13 5.04 -14.45
CA SER A 23 8.40 5.33 -15.13
C SER A 23 8.27 5.54 -16.64
N ALA A 24 7.21 5.03 -17.28
CA ALA A 24 6.93 5.22 -18.69
C ALA A 24 6.03 6.45 -18.97
N SER A 25 5.48 7.08 -17.94
CA SER A 25 4.61 8.26 -18.07
C SER A 25 5.45 9.53 -18.26
N LEU A 26 4.90 10.52 -18.97
CA LEU A 26 5.53 11.83 -19.08
C LEU A 26 5.43 12.60 -17.76
N GLU A 27 6.43 13.42 -17.48
CA GLU A 27 6.49 14.21 -16.24
C GLU A 27 5.27 15.15 -16.12
N GLU A 28 4.85 15.75 -17.24
CA GLU A 28 3.68 16.62 -17.32
C GLU A 28 2.39 15.88 -16.95
N ASP A 29 2.21 14.65 -17.43
CA ASP A 29 1.02 13.84 -17.15
C ASP A 29 0.95 13.49 -15.66
N LEU A 30 2.08 13.16 -15.05
CA LEU A 30 2.18 12.88 -13.62
C LEU A 30 1.89 14.13 -12.76
N LYS A 31 2.38 15.30 -13.16
CA LYS A 31 2.08 16.58 -12.50
C LYS A 31 0.60 16.95 -12.65
N ASN A 32 0.03 16.77 -13.83
CA ASN A 32 -1.39 17.01 -14.10
C ASN A 32 -2.26 16.10 -13.24
N TRP A 33 -1.89 14.83 -13.11
CA TRP A 33 -2.56 13.90 -12.22
C TRP A 33 -2.51 14.37 -10.75
N LEU A 34 -1.34 14.76 -10.23
CA LEU A 34 -1.21 15.30 -8.87
C LEU A 34 -2.08 16.54 -8.64
N PHE A 35 -2.13 17.43 -9.63
CA PHE A 35 -2.97 18.63 -9.59
C PHE A 35 -4.47 18.29 -9.53
N GLN A 36 -4.94 17.36 -10.37
CA GLN A 36 -6.33 16.87 -10.35
C GLN A 36 -6.70 16.25 -9.00
N MET A 37 -5.75 15.58 -8.36
CA MET A 37 -5.94 15.00 -7.03
C MET A 37 -5.86 16.04 -5.90
N GLY A 38 -5.64 17.31 -6.20
CA GLY A 38 -5.50 18.37 -5.19
C GLY A 38 -4.27 18.20 -4.28
N VAL A 39 -3.28 17.40 -4.72
CA VAL A 39 -2.03 17.16 -3.98
C VAL A 39 -0.95 17.99 -4.65
N ALA A 40 -0.98 19.31 -4.41
CA ALA A 40 -0.23 20.30 -5.19
C ALA A 40 1.31 20.23 -5.07
N GLU A 41 1.89 19.40 -4.20
CA GLU A 41 3.35 19.25 -4.09
C GLU A 41 3.76 17.85 -3.59
N PRO A 42 4.92 17.32 -4.03
CA PRO A 42 5.56 16.15 -3.43
C PRO A 42 5.71 16.28 -1.91
N PRO A 43 5.73 15.17 -1.16
CA PRO A 43 5.69 15.16 0.31
C PRO A 43 6.93 15.79 0.97
N CYS A 44 8.00 16.07 0.23
CA CYS A 44 9.30 16.45 0.79
C CYS A 44 9.40 17.84 1.46
N ARG A 45 8.35 18.67 1.53
CA ARG A 45 8.48 20.05 2.05
C ARG A 45 7.74 20.40 3.34
N THR A 46 6.89 19.54 3.89
CA THR A 46 6.14 19.88 5.11
C THR A 46 5.91 18.70 6.04
N ASP A 47 6.38 18.78 7.29
CA ASP A 47 6.09 17.85 8.40
C ASP A 47 4.61 17.78 8.83
N LYS A 48 3.72 18.50 8.13
CA LYS A 48 2.29 18.43 8.33
C LYS A 48 1.77 17.25 7.52
N VAL A 49 1.10 16.31 8.20
CA VAL A 49 0.38 15.19 7.57
C VAL A 49 -0.56 15.76 6.49
N LYS A 50 -0.14 15.70 5.22
CA LYS A 50 -1.00 16.07 4.09
C LYS A 50 -2.15 15.08 4.07
N LYS A 51 -3.38 15.59 4.11
CA LYS A 51 -4.60 14.78 4.07
C LYS A 51 -4.68 14.13 2.70
N VAL A 52 -4.34 12.85 2.59
CA VAL A 52 -4.39 12.09 1.32
C VAL A 52 -5.81 11.61 0.99
N SER A 53 -6.85 12.25 1.54
CA SER A 53 -8.23 11.79 1.38
C SER A 53 -8.71 11.89 -0.05
N SER A 54 -8.17 12.86 -0.81
CA SER A 54 -8.45 12.98 -2.23
C SER A 54 -7.90 11.80 -3.03
N LEU A 55 -6.81 11.16 -2.57
CA LEU A 55 -6.22 9.96 -3.15
C LEU A 55 -7.00 8.67 -2.79
N LEU A 56 -8.15 8.77 -2.14
CA LEU A 56 -8.93 7.60 -1.75
C LEU A 56 -10.19 7.49 -2.62
N GLY A 57 -10.64 6.26 -2.84
CA GLY A 57 -11.85 5.98 -3.62
C GLY A 57 -11.62 5.76 -5.11
N VAL A 58 -12.73 5.49 -5.80
CA VAL A 58 -12.74 4.98 -7.19
C VAL A 58 -12.23 6.03 -8.19
N LYS A 59 -12.68 7.28 -8.05
CA LYS A 59 -12.31 8.38 -8.96
C LYS A 59 -10.81 8.63 -9.04
N ALA A 60 -10.09 8.49 -7.92
CA ALA A 60 -8.65 8.68 -7.88
C ALA A 60 -7.88 7.65 -8.73
N ARG A 61 -8.43 6.43 -8.83
CA ARG A 61 -7.80 5.29 -9.50
C ARG A 61 -8.09 5.24 -10.99
N GLU A 62 -9.30 5.58 -11.39
CA GLU A 62 -9.73 5.54 -12.80
C GLU A 62 -8.84 6.38 -13.72
N VAL A 63 -8.18 7.42 -13.18
CA VAL A 63 -7.34 8.33 -13.96
C VAL A 63 -6.02 7.70 -14.44
N TRP A 64 -5.44 6.75 -13.70
CA TRP A 64 -4.14 6.16 -14.03
C TRP A 64 -4.16 4.65 -14.25
N ILE A 65 -5.24 3.96 -13.88
CA ILE A 65 -5.31 2.51 -13.97
C ILE A 65 -5.55 2.08 -15.43
N ASN A 66 -4.60 1.34 -16.00
CA ASN A 66 -4.78 0.69 -17.30
C ASN A 66 -5.41 -0.71 -17.15
N GLU A 67 -5.81 -1.32 -18.27
CA GLU A 67 -6.47 -2.64 -18.26
C GLU A 67 -5.58 -3.77 -17.71
N GLU A 68 -4.26 -3.74 -17.94
CA GLU A 68 -3.34 -4.75 -17.41
C GLU A 68 -3.23 -4.67 -15.87
N ILE A 69 -3.09 -3.46 -15.33
CA ILE A 69 -3.04 -3.20 -13.89
C ILE A 69 -4.39 -3.56 -13.26
N LYS A 70 -5.50 -3.18 -13.90
CA LYS A 70 -6.86 -3.49 -13.44
C LYS A 70 -7.10 -5.00 -13.36
N SER A 71 -6.71 -5.74 -14.39
CA SER A 71 -6.80 -7.21 -14.40
C SER A 71 -5.94 -7.85 -13.32
N THR A 72 -4.68 -7.41 -13.18
CA THR A 72 -3.77 -7.93 -12.15
C THR A 72 -4.26 -7.61 -10.73
N LEU A 73 -4.79 -6.41 -10.51
CA LEU A 73 -5.40 -5.99 -9.25
C LEU A 73 -6.65 -6.82 -8.93
N GLY A 74 -7.50 -7.08 -9.93
CA GLY A 74 -8.65 -7.98 -9.81
C GLY A 74 -8.24 -9.37 -9.29
N ASN A 75 -7.24 -9.98 -9.92
CA ASN A 75 -6.70 -11.28 -9.48
C ASN A 75 -6.20 -11.26 -8.03
N VAL A 76 -5.56 -10.17 -7.60
CA VAL A 76 -5.12 -10.02 -6.20
C VAL A 76 -6.31 -9.92 -5.26
N LEU A 77 -7.32 -9.11 -5.60
CA LEU A 77 -8.52 -8.93 -4.78
C LEU A 77 -9.32 -10.22 -4.66
N ASP A 78 -9.47 -10.98 -5.74
CA ASP A 78 -10.14 -12.27 -5.75
C ASP A 78 -9.46 -13.25 -4.79
N ARG A 79 -8.11 -13.30 -4.80
CA ARG A 79 -7.36 -14.11 -3.84
C ARG A 79 -7.55 -13.65 -2.41
N LEU A 80 -7.57 -12.34 -2.15
CA LEU A 80 -7.82 -11.81 -0.81
C LEU A 80 -9.23 -12.15 -0.31
N GLN A 81 -10.24 -12.10 -1.19
CA GLN A 81 -11.61 -12.51 -0.89
C GLN A 81 -11.70 -14.01 -0.60
N GLU A 82 -10.99 -14.84 -1.38
CA GLU A 82 -10.90 -16.28 -1.15
C GLU A 82 -10.31 -16.58 0.24
N TYR A 83 -9.20 -15.94 0.61
CA TYR A 83 -8.58 -16.11 1.93
C TYR A 83 -9.47 -15.65 3.08
N THR A 84 -10.25 -14.59 2.85
CA THR A 84 -11.22 -14.10 3.82
C THR A 84 -12.37 -15.09 4.00
N SER A 85 -12.87 -15.67 2.91
CA SER A 85 -14.01 -16.59 2.92
C SER A 85 -13.66 -17.98 3.47
N GLN A 86 -12.45 -18.45 3.20
CA GLN A 86 -11.95 -19.75 3.67
C GLN A 86 -11.21 -19.66 5.02
N GLU A 87 -11.06 -18.45 5.59
CA GLU A 87 -10.22 -18.17 6.77
C GLU A 87 -8.76 -18.66 6.64
N ARG A 88 -8.27 -18.85 5.40
CA ARG A 88 -6.92 -19.35 5.09
C ARG A 88 -5.96 -18.20 4.82
N CYS A 89 -5.55 -17.54 5.89
CA CYS A 89 -4.67 -16.38 5.79
C CYS A 89 -3.23 -16.77 5.40
N PRO A 90 -2.66 -16.21 4.31
CA PRO A 90 -1.28 -16.48 3.90
C PRO A 90 -0.23 -15.68 4.69
N PHE A 91 -0.66 -14.77 5.57
CA PHE A 91 0.20 -13.83 6.29
C PHE A 91 0.41 -14.28 7.75
N PRO A 92 1.44 -13.76 8.46
CA PRO A 92 1.45 -13.81 9.92
C PRO A 92 0.16 -13.22 10.49
N HIS A 93 -0.54 -13.98 11.32
CA HIS A 93 -1.87 -13.60 11.82
C HIS A 93 -2.10 -14.17 13.22
N VAL A 94 -3.18 -13.69 13.84
CA VAL A 94 -3.71 -14.16 15.12
C VAL A 94 -5.15 -14.61 14.91
N MET A 95 -5.54 -15.70 15.55
CA MET A 95 -6.94 -16.15 15.62
C MET A 95 -7.54 -15.74 16.97
N ARG A 96 -8.70 -15.08 16.96
CA ARG A 96 -9.50 -14.80 18.17
C ARG A 96 -10.95 -15.17 17.92
N THR A 97 -11.49 -16.09 18.72
CA THR A 97 -12.91 -16.50 18.66
C THR A 97 -13.33 -16.85 17.22
N GLY A 98 -12.48 -17.60 16.50
CA GLY A 98 -12.71 -17.99 15.10
C GLY A 98 -12.40 -16.90 14.06
N ALA A 99 -12.17 -15.64 14.43
CA ALA A 99 -11.83 -14.60 13.47
C ALA A 99 -10.31 -14.43 13.29
N VAL A 100 -9.91 -14.20 12.04
CA VAL A 100 -8.51 -13.90 11.67
C VAL A 100 -8.20 -12.41 11.81
N PHE A 101 -7.09 -12.10 12.46
CA PHE A 101 -6.55 -10.75 12.64
C PHE A 101 -5.13 -10.63 12.10
N LEU A 102 -4.88 -9.54 11.37
CA LEU A 102 -3.60 -9.20 10.77
C LEU A 102 -2.90 -8.10 11.57
N PRO A 103 -1.61 -8.24 11.90
CA PRO A 103 -0.85 -7.14 12.49
C PRO A 103 -0.58 -6.05 11.46
N MET A 104 -0.52 -4.80 11.92
CA MET A 104 -0.22 -3.64 11.07
C MET A 104 1.13 -3.75 10.35
N LEU A 105 2.05 -4.56 10.87
CA LEU A 105 3.28 -4.94 10.17
C LEU A 105 3.01 -5.52 8.77
N VAL A 106 1.97 -6.36 8.61
CA VAL A 106 1.64 -6.94 7.30
C VAL A 106 1.33 -5.84 6.29
N MET A 107 0.54 -4.84 6.68
CA MET A 107 0.21 -3.72 5.80
C MET A 107 1.42 -2.82 5.52
N LYS A 108 2.10 -2.39 6.58
CA LYS A 108 3.08 -1.28 6.50
C LYS A 108 4.48 -1.71 6.10
N GLU A 109 4.88 -2.95 6.37
CA GLU A 109 6.25 -3.40 6.09
C GLU A 109 6.28 -4.56 5.09
N LEU A 110 5.27 -5.43 5.08
CA LEU A 110 5.28 -6.63 4.23
C LEU A 110 4.63 -6.39 2.86
N LEU A 111 3.47 -5.74 2.82
CA LEU A 111 2.72 -5.47 1.59
C LEU A 111 3.11 -4.12 0.98
N PHE A 112 3.20 -3.07 1.78
CA PHE A 112 3.44 -1.71 1.26
C PHE A 112 4.60 -1.00 1.96
N PRO A 113 5.82 -1.57 1.95
CA PRO A 113 6.99 -0.97 2.63
C PRO A 113 7.38 0.41 2.09
N MET A 114 6.99 0.73 0.86
CA MET A 114 7.28 2.03 0.25
C MET A 114 6.28 3.12 0.66
N VAL A 115 5.07 2.74 1.10
CA VAL A 115 4.02 3.69 1.45
C VAL A 115 4.22 4.16 2.88
N GLN A 116 4.14 5.47 3.11
CA GLN A 116 4.27 6.03 4.46
C GLN A 116 3.18 5.46 5.38
N GLY A 117 3.60 4.95 6.55
CA GLY A 117 2.69 4.29 7.49
C GLY A 117 1.53 5.15 8.00
N SER A 118 1.67 6.48 8.01
CA SER A 118 0.62 7.44 8.37
C SER A 118 -0.48 7.53 7.30
N PHE A 119 -0.14 7.40 6.01
CA PHE A 119 -1.16 7.35 4.96
C PHE A 119 -1.98 6.07 5.05
N ILE A 120 -1.33 4.95 5.37
CA ILE A 120 -2.05 3.70 5.65
C ILE A 120 -3.00 3.88 6.85
N ASP A 121 -2.57 4.54 7.93
CA ASP A 121 -3.46 4.85 9.05
C ASP A 121 -4.68 5.69 8.62
N GLN A 122 -4.50 6.64 7.70
CA GLN A 122 -5.60 7.43 7.16
C GLN A 122 -6.58 6.57 6.35
N VAL A 123 -6.10 5.65 5.50
CA VAL A 123 -6.98 4.71 4.78
C VAL A 123 -7.82 3.91 5.77
N LEU A 124 -7.20 3.36 6.80
CA LEU A 124 -7.92 2.60 7.82
C LEU A 124 -8.99 3.44 8.53
N GLN A 125 -8.67 4.70 8.83
CA GLN A 125 -9.63 5.63 9.44
C GLN A 125 -10.83 5.90 8.51
N GLU A 126 -10.60 6.12 7.21
CA GLU A 126 -11.68 6.37 6.26
C GLU A 126 -12.57 5.14 6.02
N HIS A 127 -11.98 3.95 6.05
CA HIS A 127 -12.72 2.68 6.03
C HIS A 127 -13.35 2.31 7.38
N LYS A 128 -13.22 3.18 8.40
CA LYS A 128 -13.71 2.95 9.78
C LYS A 128 -13.24 1.63 10.36
N VAL A 129 -12.00 1.25 10.06
CA VAL A 129 -11.40 0.00 10.54
C VAL A 129 -11.05 0.15 12.02
N GLU A 130 -11.66 -0.71 12.84
CA GLU A 130 -11.33 -0.80 14.26
C GLU A 130 -10.01 -1.55 14.45
N LEU A 131 -8.98 -0.84 14.93
CA LEU A 131 -7.72 -1.46 15.30
C LEU A 131 -7.73 -1.89 16.77
N ARG A 132 -7.35 -3.13 17.01
CA ARG A 132 -7.29 -3.72 18.35
C ARG A 132 -5.84 -3.89 18.82
N PRO A 133 -5.53 -3.66 20.09
CA PRO A 133 -4.21 -3.98 20.62
C PRO A 133 -3.98 -5.50 20.63
N THR A 134 -2.73 -5.92 20.48
CA THR A 134 -2.30 -7.30 20.75
C THR A 134 -2.19 -7.57 22.24
N THR A 135 -2.41 -8.83 22.63
CA THR A 135 -2.06 -9.33 23.96
C THR A 135 -0.61 -9.83 23.98
N LEU A 136 -0.01 -10.00 25.17
CA LEU A 136 1.37 -10.51 25.28
C LEU A 136 1.56 -11.90 24.67
N SER A 137 0.55 -12.77 24.73
CA SER A 137 0.62 -14.10 24.13
C SER A 137 0.63 -14.03 22.60
N GLU A 138 -0.16 -13.13 22.02
CA GLU A 138 -0.21 -12.91 20.57
C GLU A 138 1.05 -12.26 20.04
N GLU A 139 1.64 -11.31 20.79
CA GLU A 139 2.93 -10.73 20.44
C GLU A 139 4.00 -11.81 20.33
N LYS A 140 4.03 -12.78 21.26
CA LYS A 140 4.95 -13.92 21.18
C LYS A 140 4.73 -14.75 19.91
N ILE A 141 3.48 -15.05 19.57
CA ILE A 141 3.13 -15.77 18.32
C ILE A 141 3.59 -14.99 17.09
N LEU A 142 3.31 -13.70 17.04
CA LEU A 142 3.70 -12.84 15.91
C LEU A 142 5.22 -12.73 15.77
N ILE A 143 5.96 -12.61 16.89
CA ILE A 143 7.43 -12.62 16.88
C ILE A 143 7.96 -13.95 16.36
N GLN A 144 7.36 -15.08 16.72
CA GLN A 144 7.76 -16.40 16.19
C GLN A 144 7.48 -16.52 14.68
N LEU A 145 6.30 -16.08 14.23
CA LEU A 145 5.90 -16.13 12.82
C LEU A 145 6.72 -15.17 11.94
N HIS A 146 7.08 -14.01 12.46
CA HIS A 146 7.79 -12.95 11.75
C HIS A 146 9.31 -12.95 12.01
N LYS A 147 9.79 -13.76 12.96
CA LYS A 147 11.20 -13.87 13.39
C LYS A 147 11.84 -12.55 13.83
N ARG A 148 11.04 -11.55 14.23
CA ARG A 148 11.51 -10.22 14.63
C ARG A 148 10.52 -9.54 15.58
N ALA A 149 11.03 -8.76 16.52
CA ALA A 149 10.24 -7.87 17.38
C ALA A 149 9.80 -6.60 16.64
N CYS A 150 8.56 -6.18 16.84
CA CYS A 150 7.97 -5.01 16.18
C CYS A 150 7.75 -3.87 17.17
N SER A 151 7.74 -2.63 16.68
CA SER A 151 7.38 -1.46 17.49
C SER A 151 5.91 -1.51 17.92
N SER A 152 5.56 -0.82 19.01
CA SER A 152 4.17 -0.76 19.52
C SER A 152 3.16 -0.28 18.48
N LYS A 153 3.57 0.60 17.55
CA LYS A 153 2.72 1.10 16.45
C LYS A 153 2.31 0.00 15.45
N LEU A 154 3.08 -1.09 15.36
CA LEU A 154 2.85 -2.22 14.46
C LEU A 154 2.12 -3.38 15.14
N ARG A 155 1.97 -3.33 16.47
CA ARG A 155 1.29 -4.30 17.32
C ARG A 155 -0.22 -4.08 17.41
N ARG A 156 -0.80 -3.37 16.43
CA ARG A 156 -2.25 -3.25 16.28
C ARG A 156 -2.74 -4.27 15.27
N LEU A 157 -3.92 -4.81 15.52
CA LEU A 157 -4.56 -5.85 14.74
C LEU A 157 -5.76 -5.28 13.98
N MET A 158 -5.83 -5.61 12.69
CA MET A 158 -6.98 -5.38 11.82
C MET A 158 -7.65 -6.72 11.48
N SER A 159 -8.97 -6.79 11.43
CA SER A 159 -9.64 -8.01 10.93
C SER A 159 -9.30 -8.27 9.46
N LEU A 160 -9.02 -9.52 9.10
CA LEU A 160 -8.74 -9.92 7.71
C LEU A 160 -9.85 -9.48 6.74
N LYS A 161 -11.10 -9.41 7.21
CA LYS A 161 -12.27 -8.99 6.41
C LYS A 161 -12.13 -7.59 5.82
N HIS A 162 -11.35 -6.70 6.44
CA HIS A 162 -11.11 -5.36 5.91
C HIS A 162 -10.03 -5.32 4.82
N LEU A 163 -9.17 -6.34 4.74
CA LEU A 163 -8.01 -6.33 3.85
C LEU A 163 -8.38 -6.09 2.37
N PRO A 164 -9.36 -6.78 1.76
CA PRO A 164 -9.74 -6.54 0.37
C PRO A 164 -10.18 -5.10 0.10
N HIS A 165 -10.91 -4.49 1.05
CA HIS A 165 -11.46 -3.13 0.90
C HIS A 165 -10.37 -2.06 0.99
N VAL A 166 -9.46 -2.19 1.95
CA VAL A 166 -8.38 -1.23 2.15
C VAL A 166 -7.26 -1.39 1.11
N TYR A 167 -7.06 -2.61 0.58
CA TYR A 167 -5.95 -2.92 -0.32
C TYR A 167 -5.92 -2.01 -1.55
N THR A 168 -7.07 -1.79 -2.18
CA THR A 168 -7.20 -0.99 -3.41
C THR A 168 -6.84 0.48 -3.18
N ASP A 169 -7.16 1.04 -2.01
CA ASP A 169 -6.79 2.41 -1.67
C ASP A 169 -5.31 2.53 -1.32
N VAL A 170 -4.73 1.53 -0.66
CA VAL A 170 -3.28 1.52 -0.41
C VAL A 170 -2.47 1.32 -1.71
N VAL A 171 -3.00 0.58 -2.68
CA VAL A 171 -2.44 0.51 -4.04
C VAL A 171 -2.42 1.90 -4.71
N ASN A 172 -3.45 2.72 -4.49
CA ASN A 172 -3.45 4.10 -5.00
C ASN A 172 -2.37 4.96 -4.33
N LEU A 173 -2.15 4.79 -3.02
CA LEU A 173 -1.05 5.44 -2.31
C LEU A 173 0.32 4.95 -2.77
N LEU A 174 0.44 3.69 -3.19
CA LEU A 174 1.66 3.15 -3.78
C LEU A 174 1.95 3.83 -5.13
N TYR A 175 0.96 3.99 -6.00
CA TYR A 175 1.10 4.77 -7.23
C TYR A 175 1.56 6.20 -6.95
N TYR A 176 0.88 6.90 -6.03
CA TYR A 176 1.28 8.23 -5.57
C TYR A 176 2.75 8.27 -5.10
N THR A 177 3.17 7.28 -4.31
CA THR A 177 4.55 7.18 -3.81
C THR A 177 5.55 7.05 -4.96
N TYR A 178 5.24 6.22 -5.97
CA TYR A 178 6.08 6.11 -7.16
C TYR A 178 6.13 7.41 -7.95
N VAL A 179 5.00 8.10 -8.11
CA VAL A 179 4.94 9.40 -8.78
C VAL A 179 5.82 10.43 -8.08
N CYS A 180 5.70 10.57 -6.76
CA CYS A 180 6.55 11.49 -5.99
C CYS A 180 8.04 11.16 -6.18
N LYS A 181 8.40 9.88 -6.07
CA LYS A 181 9.78 9.44 -6.27
C LYS A 181 10.30 9.74 -7.68
N CYS A 182 9.45 9.60 -8.70
CA CYS A 182 9.80 9.87 -10.09
C CYS A 182 9.99 11.38 -10.36
N LEU A 183 9.16 12.22 -9.72
CA LEU A 183 9.26 13.68 -9.85
C LEU A 183 10.38 14.29 -8.98
N GLU A 184 10.84 13.58 -7.95
CA GLU A 184 11.94 13.99 -7.07
C GLU A 184 13.31 13.62 -7.64
N SER A 185 13.41 12.70 -8.61
CA SER A 185 14.69 12.40 -9.24
C SER A 185 15.12 13.56 -10.14
N PRO A 186 16.31 14.15 -9.95
CA PRO A 186 16.79 15.22 -10.83
C PRO A 186 16.93 14.67 -12.25
N SER A 187 16.28 15.34 -13.21
CA SER A 187 16.49 15.07 -14.63
C SER A 187 18.00 15.21 -14.95
N PRO A 188 18.63 14.22 -15.61
CA PRO A 188 20.04 14.30 -15.98
C PRO A 188 20.37 15.37 -17.04
N ASP A 189 19.37 16.10 -17.57
CA ASP A 189 19.59 17.11 -18.62
C ASP A 189 19.93 18.53 -18.11
N ALA A 190 20.15 18.72 -16.80
CA ALA A 190 20.54 20.02 -16.24
C ALA A 190 22.07 20.26 -16.14
N GLN A 191 22.91 19.50 -16.86
CA GLN A 191 24.36 19.70 -16.92
C GLN A 191 24.92 19.71 -18.36
N LYS A 192 24.35 20.51 -19.25
CA LYS A 192 25.03 20.91 -20.50
C LYS A 192 24.67 22.32 -20.92
N THR A 193 25.18 23.31 -20.20
CA THR A 193 25.54 24.64 -20.73
C THR A 193 26.19 25.42 -19.60
N VAL A 194 27.52 25.45 -19.53
CA VAL A 194 28.36 26.64 -19.37
C VAL A 194 29.80 26.16 -19.57
N GLN A 195 30.35 26.37 -20.76
CA GLN A 195 31.76 26.71 -20.99
C GLN A 195 31.90 27.13 -22.45
N ASP A 196 31.64 28.42 -22.69
CA ASP A 196 32.42 29.25 -23.61
C ASP A 196 33.16 30.28 -22.74
#